data_AF-A0A7X2JBS0-F1
#
_entry.id   AF-A0A7X2JBS0-F1
#
_cell.length_a   1.000
_cell.length_b   1.000
_cell.length_c   1.000
_cell.angle_alpha   90.00
_cell.angle_beta   90.00
_cell.angle_gamma   90.00
#
_symmetry.space_group_name_H-M   'P 1'
#
loop_
_entity.id
_entity.type
_entity.pdbx_description
1 polymer ?
#
loop_
_entity_poly.entity_id
_entity_poly.type
_entity_poly.pdbx_seq_one_letter_code
_entity_poly.pdbx_strand_id
1 'polypeptide(L)'
;MIWNYMLCFVFIVVLIVEVVFILKRNRKIVMKGKDDFFTFTLIVLFALMIFPLSDMGSVVENIRNILILVAIFGSAGIKRGFSEKGMEKVFYTVNWDLVQSVHIDEYQTSRIKVVCQTEKGKHKLYFSKYKLKEVLRVLEQHVSNIYIQSSLDDVLSMKKCV
;
A
#
# COMPACT_ATOMS: atom_id res chain seq x y z
N MET A 1 17.14 -32.34 -5.88
CA MET A 1 17.24 -32.00 -7.32
C MET A 1 15.86 -31.74 -7.94
N ILE A 2 15.04 -32.77 -8.24
CA ILE A 2 13.73 -32.57 -8.93
C ILE A 2 12.78 -31.59 -8.22
N TRP A 3 12.75 -31.63 -6.89
CA TRP A 3 11.94 -30.73 -6.06
C TRP A 3 12.31 -29.25 -6.22
N ASN A 4 13.59 -28.92 -6.39
CA ASN A 4 14.01 -27.53 -6.58
C ASN A 4 13.53 -27.00 -7.94
N TYR A 5 13.58 -27.83 -9.00
CA TYR A 5 13.04 -27.45 -10.31
C TYR A 5 11.52 -27.26 -10.27
N MET A 6 10.78 -28.16 -9.60
CA MET A 6 9.33 -28.03 -9.42
C MET A 6 8.98 -26.76 -8.64
N LEU A 7 9.71 -26.45 -7.56
CA LEU A 7 9.53 -25.23 -6.78
C LEU A 7 9.83 -23.98 -7.61
N CYS A 8 10.91 -23.97 -8.40
CA CYS A 8 11.21 -22.88 -9.31
C CYS A 8 10.06 -22.64 -10.30
N PHE A 9 9.52 -23.69 -10.90
CA PHE A 9 8.37 -23.57 -11.82
C PHE A 9 7.14 -22.99 -11.12
N VAL A 10 6.81 -23.48 -9.92
CA VAL A 10 5.71 -22.95 -9.11
C VAL A 10 5.92 -21.46 -8.80
N PHE A 11 7.10 -21.06 -8.36
CA PHE A 11 7.36 -19.65 -8.05
C PHE A 11 7.33 -18.76 -9.29
N ILE A 12 7.76 -19.25 -10.45
CA ILE A 12 7.61 -18.50 -11.72
C ILE A 12 6.13 -18.26 -12.03
N VAL A 13 5.28 -19.28 -11.89
CA VAL A 13 3.83 -19.13 -12.07
C VAL A 13 3.25 -18.14 -11.07
N VAL A 14 3.66 -18.22 -9.80
CA VAL A 14 3.25 -17.27 -8.75
C VAL A 14 3.63 -15.84 -9.11
N LEU A 15 4.86 -15.61 -9.59
CA LEU A 15 5.32 -14.28 -10.02
C LEU A 15 4.49 -13.74 -11.19
N ILE A 16 4.16 -14.58 -12.18
CA ILE A 16 3.32 -14.16 -13.30
C ILE A 16 1.94 -13.74 -12.81
N VAL A 17 1.31 -14.55 -11.95
CA VAL A 17 0.01 -14.24 -11.35
C VAL A 17 0.09 -12.95 -10.51
N GLU A 18 1.14 -12.79 -9.73
CA GLU A 18 1.37 -11.61 -8.90
C GLU A 18 1.52 -10.35 -9.75
N VAL A 19 2.32 -10.38 -10.82
CA VAL A 19 2.48 -9.27 -11.75
C VAL A 19 1.15 -8.90 -12.40
N VAL A 20 0.38 -9.89 -12.89
CA VAL A 20 -0.94 -9.65 -13.48
C VAL A 20 -1.89 -9.03 -12.45
N PHE A 21 -1.89 -9.54 -11.22
CA PHE A 21 -2.69 -9.02 -10.12
C PHE A 21 -2.31 -7.57 -9.78
N ILE A 22 -1.02 -7.29 -9.63
CA ILE A 22 -0.47 -5.96 -9.35
C ILE A 22 -0.91 -4.99 -10.45
N LEU A 23 -0.74 -5.35 -11.73
CA LEU A 23 -1.13 -4.49 -12.85
C LEU A 23 -2.64 -4.21 -12.85
N LYS A 24 -3.47 -5.24 -12.68
CA LYS A 24 -4.93 -5.10 -12.67
C LYS A 24 -5.41 -4.26 -11.49
N ARG A 25 -4.80 -4.42 -10.31
CA ARG A 25 -5.15 -3.64 -9.11
C ARG A 25 -4.64 -2.21 -9.21
N ASN A 26 -3.41 -2.00 -9.64
CA ASN A 26 -2.79 -0.69 -9.76
C ASN A 26 -3.50 0.23 -10.76
N ARG A 27 -4.22 -0.33 -11.74
CA ARG A 27 -5.08 0.42 -12.67
C ARG A 27 -6.36 0.97 -12.02
N LYS A 28 -6.81 0.40 -10.91
CA LYS A 28 -8.02 0.84 -10.18
C LYS A 28 -7.74 1.99 -9.20
N ILE A 29 -6.48 2.27 -8.92
CA ILE A 29 -6.09 3.32 -7.98
C ILE A 29 -6.20 4.68 -8.67
N VAL A 30 -7.22 5.43 -8.29
CA VAL A 30 -7.47 6.80 -8.75
C VAL A 30 -6.44 7.75 -8.11
N MET A 31 -6.17 7.57 -6.82
CA MET A 31 -5.24 8.43 -6.10
C MET A 31 -4.25 7.64 -5.28
N LYS A 32 -2.95 7.73 -5.62
CA LYS A 32 -1.88 7.01 -4.91
C LYS A 32 -1.61 7.63 -3.54
N GLY A 33 -1.74 6.80 -2.50
CA GLY A 33 -1.29 7.09 -1.14
C GLY A 33 -0.07 6.27 -0.75
N LYS A 34 0.41 6.47 0.47
CA LYS A 34 1.45 5.67 1.13
C LYS A 34 0.86 5.00 2.37
N ASP A 35 1.36 3.82 2.66
CA ASP A 35 1.10 3.10 3.90
C ASP A 35 2.44 2.85 4.60
N ASP A 36 2.44 2.43 5.86
CA ASP A 36 3.65 2.08 6.61
C ASP A 36 4.29 0.78 6.08
N PHE A 37 4.85 0.86 4.87
CA PHE A 37 5.55 -0.24 4.20
C PHE A 37 6.82 -0.67 4.95
N PHE A 38 7.43 0.27 5.67
CA PHE A 38 8.67 0.06 6.40
C PHE A 38 8.58 -1.12 7.37
N THR A 39 7.48 -1.21 8.12
CA THR A 39 7.27 -2.30 9.10
C THR A 39 7.19 -3.66 8.42
N PHE A 40 6.54 -3.77 7.27
CA PHE A 40 6.46 -5.02 6.51
C PHE A 40 7.83 -5.47 6.02
N THR A 41 8.59 -4.56 5.39
CA THR A 41 9.96 -4.85 4.93
C THR A 41 10.87 -5.25 6.09
N LEU A 42 10.73 -4.60 7.25
CA LEU A 42 11.51 -4.92 8.45
C LEU A 42 11.21 -6.34 8.96
N ILE A 43 9.93 -6.74 9.01
CA ILE A 43 9.53 -8.09 9.41
C ILE A 43 10.13 -9.14 8.46
N VAL A 44 10.05 -8.90 7.15
CA VAL A 44 10.63 -9.82 6.15
C VAL A 44 12.16 -9.90 6.31
N LEU A 45 12.82 -8.76 6.53
CA LEU A 45 14.28 -8.73 6.76
C LEU A 45 14.67 -9.52 8.01
N PHE A 46 13.96 -9.35 9.13
CA PHE A 46 14.21 -10.12 10.35
C PHE A 46 13.93 -11.62 10.16
N ALA A 47 12.88 -11.98 9.43
CA ALA A 47 12.61 -13.38 9.10
C ALA A 47 13.77 -14.00 8.29
N LEU A 48 14.33 -13.27 7.33
CA LEU A 48 15.48 -13.74 6.55
C LEU A 48 16.79 -13.82 7.36
N MET A 49 16.96 -12.95 8.36
CA MET A 49 18.12 -13.04 9.28
C MET A 49 18.02 -14.24 10.23
N ILE A 50 16.82 -14.56 10.72
CA ILE A 50 16.59 -15.71 11.63
C ILE A 50 16.58 -17.03 10.87
N PHE A 51 16.06 -17.03 9.63
CA PHE A 51 15.98 -18.19 8.74
C PHE A 51 16.83 -17.94 7.48
N PRO A 52 18.18 -17.99 7.59
CA PRO A 52 19.05 -17.75 6.46
C PRO A 52 18.78 -18.76 5.35
N LEU A 53 18.64 -18.26 4.13
CA LEU A 53 18.56 -19.06 2.92
C LEU A 53 19.93 -19.75 2.74
N SER A 54 19.98 -21.03 3.14
CA SER A 54 21.16 -21.92 3.27
C SER A 54 22.44 -21.53 2.54
N ASP A 55 23.58 -21.67 3.23
CA ASP A 55 24.93 -21.51 2.67
C ASP A 55 25.18 -22.45 1.47
N MET A 56 25.60 -21.84 0.36
CA MET A 56 26.14 -22.46 -0.86
C MET A 56 25.39 -23.68 -1.40
N GLY A 57 24.17 -23.45 -1.88
CA GLY A 57 23.44 -24.39 -2.72
C GLY A 57 23.89 -24.37 -4.18
N SER A 58 23.51 -25.42 -4.90
CA SER A 58 23.60 -25.49 -6.37
C SER A 58 22.94 -24.28 -7.05
N VAL A 59 23.32 -23.96 -8.30
CA VAL A 59 22.76 -22.82 -9.07
C VAL A 59 21.22 -22.78 -9.01
N VAL A 60 20.57 -23.94 -9.03
CA VAL A 60 19.10 -24.09 -8.98
C VAL A 60 18.51 -23.66 -7.64
N GLU A 61 19.21 -23.92 -6.52
CA GLU A 61 18.76 -23.51 -5.19
C GLU A 61 18.88 -22.01 -5.00
N ASN A 62 19.92 -21.40 -5.57
CA ASN A 62 20.06 -19.94 -5.59
C ASN A 62 18.93 -19.29 -6.40
N ILE A 63 18.60 -19.84 -7.58
CA ILE A 63 17.45 -19.39 -8.39
C ILE A 63 16.15 -19.52 -7.58
N ARG A 64 15.90 -20.66 -6.94
CA ARG A 64 14.72 -20.89 -6.08
C ARG A 64 14.63 -19.83 -4.98
N ASN A 65 15.73 -19.56 -4.29
CA ASN A 65 15.79 -18.60 -3.19
C ASN A 65 15.52 -17.16 -3.68
N ILE A 66 16.08 -16.77 -4.83
CA ILE A 66 15.78 -15.47 -5.47
C ILE A 66 14.29 -15.40 -5.83
N LEU A 67 13.72 -16.45 -6.42
CA LEU A 67 12.31 -16.47 -6.80
C LEU A 67 11.38 -16.31 -5.58
N ILE A 68 11.71 -16.95 -4.45
CA ILE A 68 10.98 -16.78 -3.18
C ILE A 68 11.05 -15.33 -2.71
N LEU A 69 12.24 -14.75 -2.68
CA LEU A 69 12.44 -13.36 -2.26
C LEU A 69 11.66 -12.39 -3.16
N VAL A 70 11.74 -12.56 -4.48
CA VAL A 70 11.03 -11.73 -5.44
C VAL A 70 9.51 -11.88 -5.26
N ALA A 71 9.00 -13.07 -4.98
CA ALA A 71 7.57 -13.28 -4.73
C ALA A 71 7.10 -12.62 -3.42
N ILE A 72 7.92 -12.61 -2.37
CA ILE A 72 7.59 -11.93 -1.11
C ILE A 72 7.62 -10.40 -1.30
N PHE A 73 8.68 -9.90 -1.94
CA PHE A 73 8.87 -8.46 -2.14
C PHE A 73 8.08 -7.89 -3.32
N GLY A 74 7.57 -8.71 -4.23
CA GLY A 74 6.72 -8.29 -5.35
C GLY A 74 5.48 -7.52 -4.87
N SER A 75 4.95 -7.91 -3.71
CA SER A 75 3.82 -7.27 -3.04
C SER A 75 4.05 -5.79 -2.71
N ALA A 76 5.32 -5.35 -2.66
CA ALA A 76 5.70 -3.95 -2.56
C ALA A 76 5.19 -3.11 -3.74
N GLY A 77 5.07 -3.73 -4.92
CA GLY A 77 4.58 -3.11 -6.15
C GLY A 77 3.08 -2.80 -6.14
N ILE A 78 2.33 -3.32 -5.16
CA ILE A 78 0.91 -3.01 -4.98
C ILE A 78 0.76 -1.54 -4.53
N LYS A 79 0.19 -0.71 -5.40
CA LYS A 79 -0.20 0.66 -5.09
C LYS A 79 -1.29 0.65 -4.04
N ARG A 80 -1.13 1.50 -3.02
CA ARG A 80 -2.16 1.81 -2.02
C ARG A 80 -2.74 3.19 -2.33
N GLY A 81 -3.94 3.46 -1.86
CA GLY A 81 -4.57 4.73 -2.17
C GLY A 81 -6.09 4.68 -2.17
N PHE A 82 -6.70 5.57 -2.93
CA PHE A 82 -8.14 5.58 -3.16
C PHE A 82 -8.46 4.97 -4.51
N SER A 83 -9.54 4.21 -4.53
CA SER A 83 -10.22 3.71 -5.72
C SER A 83 -11.70 4.09 -5.64
N GLU A 84 -12.44 3.85 -6.71
CA GLU A 84 -13.90 4.03 -6.71
C GLU A 84 -14.61 3.18 -5.64
N LYS A 85 -14.03 2.04 -5.24
CA LYS A 85 -14.63 1.15 -4.25
C LYS A 85 -14.36 1.55 -2.81
N GLY A 86 -13.20 2.16 -2.56
CA GLY A 86 -12.71 2.32 -1.20
C GLY A 86 -11.27 2.77 -1.08
N MET A 87 -10.84 2.81 0.19
CA MET A 87 -9.43 2.93 0.57
C MET A 87 -8.73 1.57 0.39
N GLU A 88 -7.87 1.50 -0.61
CA GLU A 88 -7.10 0.32 -1.01
C GLU A 88 -5.81 0.19 -0.19
N LYS A 89 -5.71 -0.90 0.57
CA LYS A 89 -4.53 -1.31 1.36
C LYS A 89 -3.80 -2.47 0.67
N VAL A 90 -2.64 -2.87 1.17
CA VAL A 90 -1.88 -3.99 0.56
C VAL A 90 -2.70 -5.27 0.49
N PHE A 91 -3.36 -5.64 1.59
CA PHE A 91 -4.03 -6.94 1.73
C PHE A 91 -5.56 -6.86 1.71
N TYR A 92 -6.15 -5.67 1.78
CA TYR A 92 -7.59 -5.50 1.86
C TYR A 92 -8.05 -4.15 1.28
N THR A 93 -9.36 -4.00 1.11
CA THR A 93 -10.00 -2.73 0.73
C THR A 93 -10.98 -2.36 1.83
N VAL A 94 -10.95 -1.09 2.26
CA VAL A 94 -11.96 -0.52 3.13
C VAL A 94 -13.00 0.15 2.24
N ASN A 95 -14.15 -0.50 2.06
CA ASN A 95 -15.22 0.03 1.22
C ASN A 95 -15.76 1.34 1.79
N TRP A 96 -16.09 2.28 0.90
CA TRP A 96 -16.62 3.58 1.30
C TRP A 96 -17.90 3.47 2.13
N ASP A 97 -18.78 2.52 1.80
CA ASP A 97 -20.05 2.27 2.52
C ASP A 97 -19.86 1.89 4.01
N LEU A 98 -18.66 1.45 4.39
CA LEU A 98 -18.33 1.07 5.77
C LEU A 98 -17.69 2.21 6.56
N VAL A 99 -17.40 3.35 5.91
CA VAL A 99 -16.71 4.49 6.51
C VAL A 99 -17.73 5.41 7.18
N GLN A 100 -17.62 5.57 8.49
CA GLN A 100 -18.50 6.41 9.30
C GLN A 100 -18.02 7.87 9.34
N SER A 101 -16.71 8.06 9.44
CA SER A 101 -16.07 9.38 9.42
C SER A 101 -14.66 9.31 8.86
N VAL A 102 -14.19 10.44 8.34
CA VAL A 102 -12.79 10.60 7.92
C VAL A 102 -12.16 11.76 8.67
N HIS A 103 -10.97 11.55 9.21
CA HIS A 103 -10.15 12.59 9.83
C HIS A 103 -8.91 12.83 8.97
N ILE A 104 -8.61 14.09 8.69
CA ILE A 104 -7.41 14.49 7.96
C ILE A 104 -6.54 15.32 8.90
N ASP A 105 -5.44 14.72 9.30
CA ASP A 105 -4.47 15.29 10.23
C ASP A 105 -3.18 15.66 9.49
N GLU A 106 -2.47 16.67 9.98
CA GLU A 106 -1.12 16.97 9.52
C GLU A 106 -0.15 15.88 10.03
N TYR A 107 0.77 15.43 9.16
CA TYR A 107 1.72 14.39 9.53
C TYR A 107 3.09 14.65 8.91
N GLN A 108 4.10 14.95 9.73
CA GLN A 108 5.40 15.45 9.26
C GLN A 108 5.25 16.74 8.42
N THR A 109 6.38 17.37 8.06
CA THR A 109 6.37 18.69 7.41
C THR A 109 5.70 18.70 6.02
N SER A 110 5.66 17.56 5.31
CA SER A 110 5.22 17.48 3.91
C SER A 110 4.12 16.45 3.63
N ARG A 111 3.54 15.84 4.67
CA ARG A 111 2.52 14.81 4.50
C ARG A 111 1.27 15.12 5.33
N ILE A 112 0.18 14.49 4.92
CA ILE A 112 -1.08 14.45 5.64
C ILE A 112 -1.43 13.00 5.89
N LYS A 113 -2.14 12.76 6.99
CA LYS A 113 -2.63 11.45 7.39
C LYS A 113 -4.14 11.48 7.30
N VAL A 114 -4.68 10.64 6.43
CA VAL A 114 -6.13 10.42 6.28
C VAL A 114 -6.49 9.16 7.06
N VAL A 115 -7.38 9.29 8.03
CA VAL A 115 -7.85 8.19 8.88
C VAL A 115 -9.33 7.98 8.61
N CYS A 116 -9.68 6.84 8.02
CA CYS A 116 -11.06 6.38 7.91
C CYS A 116 -11.44 5.60 9.17
N GLN A 117 -12.50 6.03 9.84
CA GLN A 117 -13.13 5.33 10.94
C GLN A 117 -14.20 4.38 10.37
N THR A 118 -14.11 3.12 10.74
CA THR A 118 -15.13 2.10 10.48
C THR A 118 -15.54 1.47 11.81
N GLU A 119 -16.59 0.65 11.82
CA GLU A 119 -16.96 -0.16 12.99
C GLU A 119 -15.84 -1.12 13.42
N LYS A 120 -15.07 -1.63 12.46
CA LYS A 120 -13.99 -2.61 12.70
C LYS A 120 -12.67 -1.96 13.15
N GLY A 121 -12.61 -0.64 13.16
CA GLY A 121 -11.43 0.11 13.60
C GLY A 121 -11.01 1.24 12.66
N LYS A 122 -9.79 1.73 12.88
CA LYS A 122 -9.20 2.88 12.20
C LYS A 122 -8.23 2.44 11.10
N HIS A 123 -8.42 2.97 9.90
CA HIS A 123 -7.56 2.70 8.76
C HIS A 123 -6.91 3.99 8.25
N LYS A 124 -5.58 4.05 8.26
CA LYS A 124 -4.81 5.26 7.94
C LYS A 124 -4.10 5.17 6.60
N LEU A 125 -4.10 6.22 5.78
CA LEU A 125 -3.19 6.38 4.65
C LEU A 125 -2.52 7.74 4.69
N TYR A 126 -1.31 7.81 4.15
CA TYR A 126 -0.55 9.05 4.09
C TYR A 126 -0.52 9.59 2.66
N PHE A 127 -0.69 10.89 2.52
CA PHE A 127 -0.62 11.60 1.25
C PHE A 127 0.33 12.79 1.36
N SER A 128 0.75 13.32 0.22
CA SER A 128 1.52 14.57 0.19
C SER A 128 0.60 15.74 0.57
N LYS A 129 1.10 16.68 1.39
CA LYS A 129 0.34 17.88 1.81
C LYS A 129 -0.16 18.69 0.60
N TYR A 130 0.62 18.74 -0.48
CA TYR A 130 0.24 19.40 -1.74
C TYR A 130 -0.99 18.79 -2.43
N LYS A 131 -1.33 17.54 -2.11
CA LYS A 131 -2.48 16.83 -2.68
C LYS A 131 -3.75 16.95 -1.83
N LEU A 132 -3.74 17.77 -0.77
CA LEU A 132 -4.87 17.90 0.15
C LEU A 132 -6.21 18.20 -0.58
N LYS A 133 -6.20 19.14 -1.53
CA LYS A 133 -7.40 19.50 -2.31
C LYS A 133 -7.93 18.34 -3.16
N GLU A 134 -7.03 17.57 -3.76
CA GLU A 134 -7.40 16.37 -4.53
C GLU A 134 -7.95 15.27 -3.60
N VAL A 135 -7.31 15.06 -2.44
CA VAL A 135 -7.76 14.10 -1.42
C VAL A 135 -9.17 14.43 -0.98
N LEU A 136 -9.44 15.70 -0.63
CA LEU A 136 -10.75 16.15 -0.21
C LEU A 136 -11.81 15.95 -1.29
N ARG A 137 -11.52 16.35 -2.52
CA ARG A 137 -12.46 16.19 -3.64
C ARG A 137 -12.86 14.72 -3.85
N VAL A 138 -11.94 13.78 -3.70
CA VAL A 138 -12.26 12.35 -3.81
C VAL A 138 -13.07 11.87 -2.61
N LEU A 139 -12.75 12.32 -1.40
CA LEU A 139 -13.47 11.91 -0.20
C LEU A 139 -14.90 12.46 -0.16
N GLU A 140 -15.11 13.71 -0.57
CA GLU A 140 -16.44 14.36 -0.62
C GLU A 140 -17.42 13.64 -1.56
N GLN A 141 -16.91 12.90 -2.56
CA GLN A 141 -17.75 12.08 -3.45
C GLN A 141 -18.30 10.82 -2.78
N HIS A 142 -17.71 10.40 -1.66
CA HIS A 142 -17.97 9.10 -1.06
C HIS A 142 -18.37 9.15 0.42
N VAL A 143 -17.98 10.19 1.16
CA VAL A 143 -18.19 10.31 2.62
C VAL A 143 -18.64 11.73 2.96
N SER A 144 -19.74 11.85 3.71
CA SER A 144 -20.29 13.16 4.13
C SER A 144 -19.59 13.75 5.36
N ASN A 145 -19.07 12.90 6.26
CA ASN A 145 -18.53 13.31 7.56
C ASN A 145 -16.99 13.37 7.50
N ILE A 146 -16.46 14.51 7.05
CA ILE A 146 -15.01 14.76 6.95
C ILE A 146 -14.60 15.84 7.95
N TYR A 147 -13.62 15.51 8.78
CA TYR A 147 -13.02 16.43 9.76
C TYR A 147 -11.59 16.75 9.34
N ILE A 148 -11.25 18.04 9.29
CA ILE A 148 -9.92 18.52 8.91
C ILE A 148 -9.30 19.22 10.11
N GLN A 149 -8.04 18.92 10.41
CA GLN A 149 -7.28 19.62 11.44
C GLN A 149 -7.04 21.07 11.01
N SER A 150 -7.29 22.03 11.90
CA SER A 150 -7.23 23.47 11.60
C SER A 150 -5.86 23.97 11.12
N SER A 151 -4.77 23.26 11.42
CA SER A 151 -3.43 23.59 10.90
C SER A 151 -3.28 23.37 9.39
N LEU A 152 -4.23 22.70 8.76
CA LEU A 152 -4.29 22.47 7.32
C LEU A 152 -5.14 23.52 6.58
N ASP A 153 -5.84 24.41 7.30
CA ASP A 153 -6.68 25.45 6.71
C ASP A 153 -5.84 26.44 5.87
N ASP A 154 -4.60 26.71 6.27
CA ASP A 154 -3.66 27.54 5.52
C ASP A 154 -3.29 26.93 4.15
N VAL A 155 -3.27 25.61 4.03
CA VAL A 155 -3.01 24.92 2.76
C VAL A 155 -4.25 24.90 1.86
N LEU A 156 -5.44 24.95 2.46
CA LEU A 156 -6.69 25.10 1.73
C LEU A 156 -6.84 26.53 1.18
N SER A 157 -6.45 27.54 1.98
CA SER A 157 -6.57 28.96 1.67
C SER A 157 -5.53 29.49 0.68
N MET A 158 -4.44 28.74 0.39
CA MET A 158 -3.55 29.02 -0.75
C MET A 158 -4.32 28.89 -2.07
N LYS A 159 -5.00 29.98 -2.43
CA LYS A 159 -5.57 30.29 -3.74
C LYS A 159 -4.42 30.40 -4.73
N LYS A 160 -4.65 29.91 -5.96
CA LYS A 160 -3.76 30.04 -7.11
C LYS A 160 -3.23 31.47 -7.24
N CYS A 161 -1.94 31.67 -6.99
CA CYS A 161 -1.17 32.68 -7.73
C CYS A 161 -0.60 31.97 -8.95
N VAL A 162 -1.41 31.88 -10.00
CA VAL A 162 -0.96 31.75 -11.40
C VAL A 162 -1.82 32.71 -12.20
#